data_AF-A0A4U1IXX4-F1
#
_entry.id   AF-A0A4U1IXX4-F1
#
_cell.length_a   1.000
_cell.length_b   1.000
_cell.length_c   1.000
_cell.angle_alpha   90.00
_cell.angle_beta   90.00
_cell.angle_gamma   90.00
#
_symmetry.space_group_name_H-M   'P 1'
#
loop_
_entity.id
_entity.type
_entity.pdbx_description
1 polymer ?
#
loop_
_entity_poly.entity_id
_entity_poly.type
_entity_poly.pdbx_seq_one_letter_code
_entity_poly.pdbx_strand_id
1 'polypeptide(L)'
;MRRTILAALMMLAAGLSAAHTISSERRVENPLMQYTLGPSARFGFTGHVEERLSAGSYLYLRVRDSAGARHWIATLTSTASPAEDVEVRIFARAEDFHSKRLGREFSPLLFGTVRSGAPDTR
;
A
#
# COMPACT_ATOMS: atom_id res chain seq x y z
N MET A 1 -20.94 40.72 -57.47
CA MET A 1 -22.19 40.23 -58.11
C MET A 1 -21.94 38.84 -58.68
N ARG A 2 -22.99 37.98 -58.65
CA ARG A 2 -23.11 36.59 -59.16
C ARG A 2 -22.78 35.52 -58.09
N ARG A 3 -23.73 35.03 -57.26
CA ARG A 3 -25.01 34.29 -57.46
C ARG A 3 -24.83 32.84 -57.96
N THR A 4 -25.11 31.90 -57.05
CA THR A 4 -25.76 30.56 -57.21
C THR A 4 -25.02 29.48 -58.02
N ILE A 5 -24.92 28.20 -57.61
CA ILE A 5 -25.93 27.11 -57.54
C ILE A 5 -25.31 25.96 -56.68
N LEU A 6 -25.85 25.50 -55.54
CA LEU A 6 -26.94 24.54 -55.28
C LEU A 6 -26.77 23.11 -55.87
N ALA A 7 -26.45 22.11 -55.03
CA ALA A 7 -26.97 20.72 -55.06
C ALA A 7 -26.19 19.91 -53.99
N ALA A 8 -26.79 19.50 -52.86
CA ALA A 8 -27.63 18.29 -52.73
C ALA A 8 -26.80 17.00 -52.97
N LEU A 9 -26.83 15.93 -52.19
CA LEU A 9 -27.57 15.47 -51.02
C LEU A 9 -27.01 14.06 -50.75
N MET A 10 -26.60 13.70 -49.54
CA MET A 10 -26.74 12.30 -49.09
C MET A 10 -26.80 12.21 -47.57
N MET A 11 -28.06 12.10 -47.10
CA MET A 11 -28.52 11.29 -45.98
C MET A 11 -27.74 9.97 -45.81
N LEU A 12 -27.67 9.27 -44.68
CA LEU A 12 -28.15 9.40 -43.29
C LEU A 12 -27.81 8.02 -42.67
N ALA A 13 -27.07 7.95 -41.57
CA ALA A 13 -27.10 6.79 -40.66
C ALA A 13 -26.44 7.24 -39.33
N ALA A 14 -27.25 7.57 -38.33
CA ALA A 14 -27.58 6.65 -37.24
C ALA A 14 -26.37 6.35 -36.35
N GLY A 15 -26.15 7.24 -35.38
CA GLY A 15 -25.24 7.04 -34.26
C GLY A 15 -25.86 7.62 -32.99
N LEU A 16 -27.07 7.18 -32.66
CA LEU A 16 -27.66 7.43 -31.34
C LEU A 16 -26.98 6.45 -30.38
N SER A 17 -26.04 6.90 -29.56
CA SER A 17 -25.78 6.21 -28.30
C SER A 17 -25.12 7.11 -27.26
N ALA A 18 -25.91 7.33 -26.22
CA ALA A 18 -25.51 7.60 -24.85
C ALA A 18 -24.59 8.81 -24.61
N ALA A 19 -25.24 9.91 -24.25
CA ALA A 19 -24.84 10.63 -23.05
C ALA A 19 -24.52 9.61 -21.95
N HIS A 20 -23.27 9.62 -21.46
CA HIS A 20 -22.93 9.63 -20.05
C HIS A 20 -21.41 9.76 -19.95
N THR A 21 -20.95 11.00 -19.81
CA THR A 21 -19.81 11.31 -18.98
C THR A 21 -20.02 10.66 -17.62
N ILE A 22 -19.54 9.42 -17.44
CA ILE A 22 -19.25 8.87 -16.12
C ILE A 22 -17.77 9.18 -15.95
N SER A 23 -17.45 10.44 -15.61
CA SER A 23 -17.06 10.75 -14.23
C SER A 23 -16.27 9.58 -13.69
N SER A 24 -14.94 9.63 -13.84
CA SER A 24 -14.04 8.80 -13.07
C SER A 24 -14.37 9.09 -11.61
N GLU A 25 -15.29 8.29 -11.06
CA GLU A 25 -15.60 8.29 -9.66
C GLU A 25 -14.25 8.14 -8.97
N ARG A 26 -13.85 9.19 -8.24
CA ARG A 26 -12.83 9.08 -7.19
C ARG A 26 -13.34 7.99 -6.27
N ARG A 27 -13.07 6.73 -6.62
CA ARG A 27 -13.04 5.64 -5.68
C ARG A 27 -12.07 6.18 -4.64
N VAL A 28 -12.56 6.46 -3.45
CA VAL A 28 -11.71 6.82 -2.32
C VAL A 28 -10.92 5.56 -2.03
N GLU A 29 -9.89 5.34 -2.85
CA GLU A 29 -8.95 4.25 -2.71
C GLU A 29 -8.30 4.53 -1.37
N ASN A 30 -8.64 3.69 -0.39
CA ASN A 30 -7.95 3.70 0.88
C ASN A 30 -6.45 3.67 0.57
N PRO A 31 -5.66 4.68 0.94
CA PRO A 31 -4.27 4.82 0.50
C PRO A 31 -3.35 3.69 0.97
N LEU A 32 -3.83 2.80 1.85
CA LEU A 32 -3.14 1.55 2.19
C LEU A 32 -3.29 0.45 1.11
N MET A 33 -4.33 0.52 0.28
CA MET A 33 -4.56 -0.44 -0.81
C MET A 33 -3.47 -0.37 -1.88
N GLN A 34 -2.85 0.79 -2.07
CA GLN A 34 -1.76 0.98 -3.03
C GLN A 34 -0.51 0.15 -2.69
N TYR A 35 -0.35 -0.24 -1.41
CA TYR A 35 0.80 -1.03 -0.95
C TYR A 35 0.44 -2.49 -0.71
N THR A 36 -0.82 -2.89 -0.87
CA THR A 36 -1.29 -4.22 -0.51
C THR A 36 -0.70 -5.27 -1.45
N LEU A 37 -0.06 -6.28 -0.85
CA LEU A 37 0.45 -7.43 -1.58
C LEU A 37 -0.72 -8.36 -1.95
N GLY A 38 -0.67 -8.89 -3.17
CA GLY A 38 -1.56 -9.98 -3.59
C GLY A 38 -1.43 -11.19 -2.65
N PRO A 39 -2.47 -12.04 -2.52
CA PRO A 39 -2.49 -13.13 -1.53
C PRO A 39 -1.25 -14.03 -1.56
N SER A 40 -0.71 -14.35 -2.74
CA SER A 40 0.48 -15.17 -2.93
C SER A 40 1.80 -14.47 -2.62
N ALA A 41 1.80 -13.13 -2.57
CA ALA A 41 2.99 -12.33 -2.28
C ALA A 41 3.12 -11.96 -0.79
N ARG A 42 2.12 -12.31 0.03
CA ARG A 42 2.19 -12.16 1.49
C ARG A 42 3.16 -13.19 2.06
N PHE A 43 3.94 -12.79 3.05
CA PHE A 43 4.95 -13.65 3.66
C PHE A 43 5.08 -13.37 5.16
N GLY A 44 5.81 -14.23 5.86
CA GLY A 44 6.13 -14.02 7.26
C GLY A 44 7.52 -14.53 7.60
N PHE A 45 8.06 -14.04 8.70
CA PHE A 45 9.37 -14.42 9.21
C PHE A 45 9.43 -14.24 10.72
N THR A 46 10.37 -14.92 11.36
CA THR A 46 10.75 -14.66 12.74
C THR A 46 11.97 -13.75 12.79
N GLY A 47 12.08 -12.97 13.85
CA GLY A 47 13.24 -12.10 14.03
C GLY A 47 13.29 -11.44 15.40
N HIS A 48 14.35 -10.68 15.60
CA HIS A 48 14.63 -9.95 16.82
C HIS A 48 14.47 -8.45 16.60
N VAL A 49 13.73 -7.76 17.46
CA VAL A 49 13.48 -6.32 17.37
C VAL A 49 14.69 -5.54 17.91
N GLU A 50 15.38 -4.82 17.03
CA GLU A 50 16.55 -3.99 17.36
C GLU A 50 16.17 -2.53 17.69
N GLU A 51 15.01 -2.05 17.23
CA GLU A 51 14.59 -0.66 17.39
C GLU A 51 13.07 -0.52 17.38
N ARG A 52 12.55 0.42 18.19
CA ARG A 52 11.11 0.75 18.30
C ARG A 52 10.91 2.25 18.23
N LEU A 53 10.10 2.72 17.27
CA LEU A 53 9.75 4.13 17.12
C LEU A 53 8.22 4.30 17.16
N SER A 54 7.73 4.90 18.22
CA SER A 54 6.30 5.18 18.40
C SER A 54 5.86 6.41 17.59
N ALA A 55 4.77 6.29 16.84
CA ALA A 55 4.21 7.37 16.03
C ALA A 55 2.68 7.34 16.04
N GLY A 56 2.08 7.65 17.19
CA GLY A 56 0.63 7.58 17.42
C GLY A 56 0.13 6.14 17.39
N SER A 57 -0.89 5.86 16.57
CA SER A 57 -1.49 4.53 16.42
C SER A 57 -0.57 3.48 15.77
N TYR A 58 0.60 3.89 15.26
CA TYR A 58 1.57 3.01 14.62
C TYR A 58 2.85 2.93 15.44
N LEU A 59 3.45 1.75 15.42
CA LEU A 59 4.76 1.44 15.93
C LEU A 59 5.63 0.97 14.77
N TYR A 60 6.80 1.59 14.61
CA TYR A 60 7.78 1.24 13.60
C TYR A 60 8.87 0.42 14.26
N LEU A 61 9.13 -0.76 13.74
CA LEU A 61 10.10 -1.71 14.28
C LEU A 61 11.21 -1.93 13.29
N ARG A 62 12.47 -1.90 13.75
CA ARG A 62 13.58 -2.50 13.00
C ARG A 62 13.77 -3.92 13.50
N VAL A 63 13.54 -4.90 12.64
CA VAL A 63 13.64 -6.32 12.99
C VAL A 63 14.77 -6.95 12.18
N ARG A 64 15.65 -7.67 12.87
CA ARG A 64 16.69 -8.51 12.26
C ARG A 64 16.16 -9.93 12.13
N ASP A 65 16.11 -10.45 10.90
CA ASP A 65 15.70 -11.83 10.65
C ASP A 65 16.82 -12.85 10.97
N SER A 66 16.51 -14.14 10.83
CA SER A 66 17.46 -15.23 11.07
C SER A 66 18.65 -15.25 10.11
N ALA A 67 18.54 -14.64 8.93
CA ALA A 67 19.63 -14.46 7.98
C ALA A 67 20.49 -13.23 8.31
N GLY A 68 20.10 -12.42 9.30
CA GLY A 68 20.77 -11.18 9.69
C GLY A 68 20.35 -9.95 8.89
N ALA A 69 19.37 -10.06 7.98
CA ALA A 69 18.86 -8.91 7.24
C ALA A 69 17.92 -8.09 8.12
N ARG A 70 17.94 -6.76 7.90
CA ARG A 70 17.15 -5.81 8.70
C ARG A 70 15.97 -5.29 7.90
N HIS A 71 14.81 -5.32 8.52
CA HIS A 71 13.54 -4.91 7.93
C HIS A 71 12.89 -3.83 8.78
N TRP A 72 12.35 -2.81 8.13
CA TRP A 72 11.47 -1.85 8.78
C TRP A 72 10.02 -2.28 8.63
N ILE A 73 9.31 -2.39 9.76
CA ILE A 73 7.91 -2.81 9.82
C ILE A 73 7.09 -1.76 10.53
N ALA A 74 6.04 -1.28 9.88
CA ALA A 74 4.97 -0.55 10.52
C ALA A 74 3.85 -1.51 10.95
N THR A 75 3.48 -1.43 12.23
CA THR A 75 2.38 -2.21 12.81
C THR A 75 1.51 -1.34 13.71
N LEU A 76 0.30 -1.80 14.06
CA LEU A 76 -0.57 -1.07 14.96
C LEU A 76 -0.08 -1.22 16.40
N THR A 77 0.08 -0.09 17.10
CA THR A 77 0.56 -0.07 18.50
C THR A 77 -0.35 -0.88 19.42
N SER A 78 -1.66 -0.90 19.17
CA SER A 78 -2.65 -1.61 20.00
C SER A 78 -2.53 -3.14 19.96
N THR A 79 -1.87 -3.70 18.95
CA THR A 79 -1.73 -5.15 18.76
C THR A 79 -0.28 -5.61 18.68
N ALA A 80 0.68 -4.68 18.75
CA ALA A 80 2.09 -4.98 18.69
C ALA A 80 2.57 -5.69 19.95
N SER A 81 3.28 -6.81 19.79
CA SER A 81 3.94 -7.47 20.91
C SER A 81 5.08 -6.59 21.48
N PRO A 82 5.23 -6.50 22.82
CA PRO A 82 6.39 -5.88 23.45
C PRO A 82 7.64 -6.78 23.44
N ALA A 83 7.51 -8.07 23.09
CA ALA A 83 8.63 -9.02 23.10
C ALA A 83 9.72 -8.66 22.09
N GLU A 84 10.98 -8.96 22.41
CA GLU A 84 12.10 -8.73 21.50
C GLU A 84 12.11 -9.74 20.36
N ASP A 85 11.89 -11.02 20.65
CA ASP A 85 11.73 -12.05 19.62
C ASP A 85 10.28 -12.11 19.15
N VAL A 86 10.09 -12.02 17.84
CA VAL A 86 8.78 -11.80 17.23
C VAL A 86 8.53 -12.69 16.00
N GLU A 87 7.26 -13.04 15.79
CA GLU A 87 6.73 -13.51 14.50
C GLU A 87 6.08 -12.32 13.77
N VAL A 88 6.53 -12.09 12.53
CA VAL A 88 6.06 -11.00 11.67
C VAL A 88 5.29 -11.58 10.50
N ARG A 89 4.12 -11.01 10.19
CA ARG A 89 3.36 -11.32 8.96
C ARG A 89 3.13 -10.06 8.15
N ILE A 90 3.56 -10.08 6.90
CA ILE A 90 3.55 -8.95 5.98
C ILE A 90 2.43 -9.10 4.96
N PHE A 91 1.65 -8.03 4.80
CA PHE A 91 0.54 -7.97 3.86
C PHE A 91 0.61 -6.76 2.93
N ALA A 92 1.53 -5.82 3.18
CA ALA A 92 1.75 -4.66 2.33
C ALA A 92 3.24 -4.26 2.33
N ARG A 93 3.71 -3.67 1.23
CA ARG A 93 5.07 -3.17 1.04
C ARG A 93 5.04 -1.83 0.30
N ALA A 94 5.74 -0.84 0.84
CA ALA A 94 6.03 0.42 0.18
C ALA A 94 7.53 0.49 -0.10
N GLU A 95 7.93 0.64 -1.37
CA GLU A 95 9.35 0.74 -1.72
C GLU A 95 9.97 2.06 -1.29
N ASP A 96 9.19 3.14 -1.31
CA ASP A 96 9.61 4.48 -0.88
C ASP A 96 8.49 5.10 -0.04
N PHE A 97 8.67 5.08 1.29
CA PHE A 97 7.68 5.57 2.24
C PHE A 97 8.20 6.71 3.11
N HIS A 98 7.56 7.87 2.98
CA HIS A 98 7.77 9.01 3.86
C HIS A 98 6.81 8.98 5.06
N SER A 99 7.34 8.83 6.27
CA SER A 99 6.56 9.01 7.49
C SER A 99 6.52 10.47 7.89
N LYS A 100 5.40 11.14 7.60
CA LYS A 100 5.15 12.54 8.05
C LYS A 100 5.27 12.73 9.57
N ARG A 101 4.93 11.69 10.35
CA ARG A 101 4.97 11.74 11.82
C ARG A 101 6.39 11.65 12.37
N LEU A 102 7.26 10.88 11.72
CA LEU A 102 8.66 10.71 12.13
C LEU A 102 9.61 11.65 11.37
N GLY A 103 9.14 12.33 10.31
CA GLY A 103 9.99 13.13 9.42
C GLY A 103 11.09 12.30 8.75
N ARG A 104 10.81 11.03 8.43
CA ARG A 104 11.82 10.05 7.98
C ARG A 104 11.32 9.23 6.79
N GLU A 105 12.26 8.89 5.90
CA GLU A 105 12.08 7.96 4.79
C GLU A 105 12.42 6.51 5.16
N PHE A 106 11.71 5.58 4.53
CA PHE A 106 11.93 4.15 4.63
C PHE A 106 11.91 3.52 3.22
N SER A 107 12.94 2.74 2.90
CA SER A 107 13.03 2.02 1.63
C SER A 107 13.58 0.59 1.82
N PRO A 108 12.74 -0.47 1.82
CA PRO A 108 11.28 -0.43 1.88
C PRO A 108 10.73 -0.26 3.31
N LEU A 109 9.46 0.13 3.43
CA LEU A 109 8.64 -0.09 4.62
C LEU A 109 7.68 -1.25 4.40
N LEU A 110 7.71 -2.23 5.30
CA LEU A 110 6.77 -3.33 5.32
C LEU A 110 5.61 -3.01 6.27
N PHE A 111 4.40 -3.43 5.92
CA PHE A 111 3.22 -3.32 6.77
C PHE A 111 2.76 -4.71 7.17
N GLY A 112 2.59 -4.90 8.48
CA GLY A 112 2.38 -6.22 9.03
C GLY A 112 1.82 -6.26 10.45
N THR A 113 1.51 -7.47 10.89
CA THR A 113 1.23 -7.77 12.30
C THR A 113 2.47 -8.33 12.96
N VAL A 114 2.70 -7.98 14.23
CA VAL A 114 3.87 -8.40 15.00
C VAL A 114 3.40 -9.04 16.30
N ARG A 115 3.72 -10.31 16.48
CA ARG A 115 3.34 -11.12 17.66
C ARG A 115 4.60 -11.61 18.37
N SER A 116 4.48 -12.01 19.62
CA SER A 116 5.59 -12.63 20.34
C SER A 116 6.00 -13.92 19.62
N GLY A 117 7.29 -14.07 19.32
CA GLY A 117 7.87 -15.33 18.90
C GLY A 117 7.86 -16.32 20.06
N ALA A 118 7.90 -17.61 19.76
CA ALA A 118 8.20 -18.59 20.79
C ALA A 118 9.61 -18.29 21.35
N PRO A 119 9.82 -18.34 22.67
CA PRO A 119 11.17 -18.24 23.23
C PRO A 119 12.02 -19.37 22.64
N ASP A 120 13.16 -19.02 22.06
CA ASP A 120 14.17 -19.99 21.62
C ASP A 120 14.67 -20.71 22.87
N THR A 121 14.11 -21.89 23.15
CA THR A 121 14.49 -22.69 24.31
C THR A 121 15.77 -23.41 23.93
N ARG A 122 16.91 -22.78 24.21
CA ARG A 122 18.24 -23.32 23.93
C ARG A 122 19.00 -23.62 25.21
#